data_AF-A0A7K1STT1-F1
#
_entry.id   AF-A0A7K1STT1-F1
#
_cell.length_a   1.000
_cell.length_b   1.000
_cell.length_c   1.000
_cell.angle_alpha   90.00
_cell.angle_beta   90.00
_cell.angle_gamma   90.00
#
_symmetry.space_group_name_H-M   'P 1'
#
loop_
_entity.id
_entity.type
_entity.pdbx_description
1 polymer ?
#
loop_
_entity_poly.entity_id
_entity_poly.type
_entity_poly.pdbx_seq_one_letter_code
_entity_poly.pdbx_strand_id
1 'polypeptide(L)'
;MRYLLFAGLFYSFFYLWKNKPFWFAKIQQRYPENKHVAREICYSFLTILIFGAVILAVTYASKKGYTKVYHHISDYGYGYYFASILLMIFLHDTYFYWAHRIMHWKLLFKIVHKVHHLSTNPTPFAAYAFHPIEAFVEVGIIPLIAFTILYHPTTNMHHRLIKCNYGLYFNIGDRLMKTNHIKYEQHFDEVASQKKPGKERCRDFSGIKTVYPFKD
;
A
#
# COMPACT_ATOMS: atom_id res chain seq x y z
N MET A 1 10.53 -10.94 -3.91
CA MET A 1 11.93 -11.42 -3.76
C MET A 1 12.67 -10.82 -2.57
N ARG A 2 12.67 -9.50 -2.33
CA ARG A 2 13.45 -8.92 -1.19
C ARG A 2 12.97 -9.30 0.19
N TYR A 3 11.66 -9.41 0.42
CA TYR A 3 11.14 -9.86 1.71
C TYR A 3 11.70 -11.23 2.09
N LEU A 4 11.67 -12.21 1.18
CA LEU A 4 12.20 -13.54 1.44
C LEU A 4 13.72 -13.52 1.71
N LEU A 5 14.46 -12.62 1.05
CA LEU A 5 15.88 -12.42 1.34
C LEU A 5 16.11 -11.87 2.75
N PHE A 6 15.41 -10.80 3.14
CA PHE A 6 15.57 -10.21 4.47
C PHE A 6 15.06 -11.16 5.58
N ALA A 7 13.86 -11.72 5.42
CA ALA A 7 13.31 -12.69 6.35
C ALA A 7 14.22 -13.93 6.46
N GLY A 8 14.77 -14.41 5.34
CA GLY A 8 15.73 -15.51 5.30
C GLY A 8 17.06 -15.18 5.98
N LEU A 9 17.58 -13.95 5.81
CA LEU A 9 18.80 -13.48 6.48
C LEU A 9 18.60 -13.40 8.00
N PHE A 10 17.50 -12.78 8.45
CA PHE A 10 17.16 -12.71 9.87
C PHE A 10 16.93 -14.11 10.47
N TYR A 11 16.23 -14.99 9.75
CA TYR A 11 16.05 -16.37 10.17
C TYR A 11 17.39 -17.10 10.30
N SER A 12 18.26 -17.01 9.29
CA SER A 12 19.57 -17.66 9.31
C SER A 12 20.44 -17.14 10.45
N PHE A 13 20.46 -15.82 10.68
CA PHE A 13 21.23 -15.22 11.76
C PHE A 13 20.75 -15.66 13.13
N PHE A 14 19.45 -15.53 13.44
CA PHE A 14 18.92 -15.79 14.77
C PHE A 14 18.64 -17.28 15.06
N TYR A 15 18.34 -18.09 14.04
CA TYR A 15 17.89 -19.48 14.24
C TYR A 15 18.92 -20.53 13.79
N LEU A 16 19.85 -20.20 12.89
CA LEU A 16 20.90 -21.14 12.46
C LEU A 16 22.27 -20.80 13.07
N TRP A 17 22.68 -19.52 13.08
CA TRP A 17 24.03 -19.13 13.53
C TRP A 17 24.11 -18.72 15.01
N LYS A 18 23.32 -17.74 15.44
CA LYS A 18 23.33 -17.18 16.80
C LYS A 18 22.14 -17.65 17.64
N ASN A 19 21.83 -18.95 17.55
CA ASN A 19 20.65 -19.53 18.21
C ASN A 19 20.73 -19.56 19.76
N LYS A 20 21.91 -19.75 20.35
CA LYS A 20 22.12 -19.76 21.81
C LYS A 20 22.12 -18.38 22.51
N PRO A 21 22.84 -17.35 22.03
CA PRO A 21 23.00 -16.10 22.78
C PRO A 21 21.72 -15.27 22.93
N PHE A 22 20.73 -15.45 22.05
CA PHE A 22 19.46 -14.71 22.10
C PHE A 22 18.30 -15.52 22.70
N TRP A 23 18.60 -16.65 23.34
CA TRP A 23 17.59 -17.52 23.95
C TRP A 23 16.70 -16.79 24.97
N PHE A 24 17.31 -16.00 25.85
CA PHE A 24 16.59 -15.25 26.88
C PHE A 24 15.73 -14.10 26.33
N ALA A 25 16.01 -13.63 25.11
CA ALA A 25 15.20 -12.60 24.45
C ALA A 25 13.94 -13.17 23.78
N LYS A 26 13.78 -14.51 23.71
CA LYS A 26 12.58 -15.12 23.15
C LYS A 26 11.41 -15.07 24.13
N ILE A 27 10.25 -14.67 23.62
CA ILE A 27 8.98 -14.72 24.36
C ILE A 27 8.61 -16.18 24.66
N GLN A 28 8.76 -17.07 23.68
CA GLN A 28 8.56 -18.50 23.85
C GLN A 28 9.90 -19.24 23.84
N GLN A 29 10.19 -19.92 24.95
CA GLN A 29 11.42 -20.69 25.18
C GLN A 29 11.37 -22.06 24.48
N ARG A 30 11.05 -22.05 23.17
CA ARG A 30 11.05 -23.22 22.27
C ARG A 30 11.45 -22.80 20.87
N TYR A 31 11.95 -23.74 20.07
CA TYR A 31 12.20 -23.50 18.65
C TYR A 31 10.96 -23.82 17.81
N PRO A 32 10.73 -23.09 16.70
CA PRO A 32 9.64 -23.38 15.79
C PRO A 32 9.92 -24.70 15.06
N GLU A 33 8.92 -25.56 14.98
CA GLU A 33 9.03 -26.83 14.25
C GLU A 33 9.13 -26.57 12.73
N ASN A 34 9.92 -27.37 12.02
CA ASN A 34 10.14 -27.22 10.58
C ASN A 34 8.83 -27.19 9.78
N LYS A 35 7.81 -27.95 10.19
CA LYS A 35 6.48 -27.96 9.55
C LYS A 35 5.78 -26.59 9.64
N HIS A 36 5.95 -25.87 10.75
CA HIS A 36 5.40 -24.53 10.93
C HIS A 36 6.17 -23.50 10.11
N VAL A 37 7.50 -23.58 10.07
CA VAL A 37 8.34 -22.70 9.25
C VAL A 37 8.01 -22.87 7.75
N ALA A 38 7.89 -24.10 7.27
CA ALA A 38 7.54 -24.37 5.86
C ALA A 38 6.15 -23.80 5.50
N ARG A 39 5.17 -23.94 6.41
CA ARG A 39 3.84 -23.34 6.25
C ARG A 39 3.92 -21.82 6.18
N GLU A 40 4.67 -21.18 7.07
CA GLU A 40 4.86 -19.72 7.09
C GLU A 40 5.48 -19.21 5.79
N ILE A 41 6.50 -19.90 5.27
CA ILE A 41 7.12 -19.57 3.98
C ILE A 41 6.12 -19.71 2.82
N CYS A 42 5.36 -20.81 2.78
CA CYS A 42 4.39 -21.07 1.71
C CYS A 42 3.29 -19.99 1.66
N TYR A 43 2.65 -19.71 2.81
CA TYR A 43 1.62 -18.68 2.88
C TYR A 43 2.19 -17.27 2.65
N SER A 44 3.38 -16.96 3.19
CA SER A 44 4.08 -15.71 2.87
C SER A 44 4.27 -15.51 1.38
N PHE A 45 4.72 -16.55 0.68
CA PHE A 45 4.94 -16.48 -0.76
C PHE A 45 3.62 -16.23 -1.51
N LEU A 46 2.55 -16.93 -1.13
CA LEU A 46 1.23 -16.76 -1.73
C LEU A 46 0.65 -15.35 -1.48
N THR A 47 0.76 -14.84 -0.26
CA THR A 47 0.37 -13.46 0.10
C THR A 47 1.08 -12.44 -0.78
N ILE A 48 2.38 -12.60 -0.98
CA ILE A 48 3.18 -11.68 -1.81
C ILE A 48 2.72 -11.69 -3.27
N LEU A 49 2.35 -12.86 -3.80
CA LEU A 49 1.78 -12.97 -5.15
C LEU A 49 0.43 -12.25 -5.25
N ILE A 50 -0.45 -12.46 -4.27
CA ILE A 50 -1.77 -11.79 -4.20
C ILE A 50 -1.59 -10.27 -4.12
N PHE A 51 -0.74 -9.80 -3.21
CA PHE A 51 -0.47 -8.37 -3.04
C PHE A 51 0.10 -7.77 -4.32
N GLY A 52 1.08 -8.45 -4.92
CA GLY A 52 1.69 -8.02 -6.17
C GLY A 52 0.66 -7.89 -7.30
N ALA A 53 -0.25 -8.86 -7.43
CA ALA A 53 -1.30 -8.83 -8.44
C ALA A 53 -2.29 -7.66 -8.23
N VAL A 54 -2.74 -7.44 -6.99
CA VAL A 54 -3.67 -6.34 -6.67
C VAL A 54 -3.00 -4.98 -6.89
N ILE A 55 -1.77 -4.80 -6.40
CA ILE A 55 -1.02 -3.55 -6.58
C ILE A 55 -0.79 -3.26 -8.07
N LEU A 56 -0.47 -4.29 -8.86
CA LEU A 56 -0.31 -4.15 -10.31
C LEU A 56 -1.63 -3.73 -10.98
N ALA A 57 -2.75 -4.36 -10.61
CA ALA A 57 -4.07 -4.01 -11.13
C ALA A 57 -4.46 -2.56 -10.80
N VAL A 58 -4.27 -2.12 -9.56
CA VAL A 58 -4.54 -0.73 -9.15
C VAL A 58 -3.61 0.25 -9.88
N THR A 59 -2.33 -0.10 -10.04
CA THR A 59 -1.38 0.74 -10.78
C THR A 59 -1.77 0.86 -12.26
N TYR A 60 -2.23 -0.23 -12.87
CA TYR A 60 -2.73 -0.23 -14.24
C TYR A 60 -3.98 0.65 -14.37
N ALA A 61 -4.95 0.50 -13.47
CA ALA A 61 -6.15 1.33 -13.43
C ALA A 61 -5.81 2.82 -13.24
N SER A 62 -4.83 3.11 -12.38
CA SER A 62 -4.35 4.47 -12.14
C SER A 62 -3.73 5.09 -13.39
N LYS A 63 -2.90 4.34 -14.13
CA LYS A 63 -2.35 4.80 -15.41
C LYS A 63 -3.41 5.05 -16.48
N LYS A 64 -4.57 4.38 -16.40
CA LYS A 64 -5.72 4.61 -17.28
C LYS A 64 -6.62 5.76 -16.81
N GLY A 65 -6.33 6.38 -15.66
CA GLY A 65 -7.12 7.47 -15.11
C GLY A 65 -8.38 7.02 -14.36
N TYR A 66 -8.53 5.74 -14.02
CA TYR A 66 -9.70 5.24 -13.30
C TYR A 66 -9.65 5.48 -11.79
N THR A 67 -8.48 5.79 -11.23
CA THR A 67 -8.31 6.07 -9.79
C THR A 67 -8.36 7.57 -9.51
N LYS A 68 -8.70 7.94 -8.27
CA LYS A 68 -8.67 9.32 -7.81
C LYS A 68 -7.25 9.73 -7.41
N VAL A 69 -6.44 10.08 -8.39
CA VAL A 69 -5.07 10.57 -8.19
C VAL A 69 -4.94 11.98 -8.75
N TYR A 70 -4.24 12.85 -8.01
CA TYR A 70 -3.89 14.19 -8.49
C TYR A 70 -2.39 14.39 -8.39
N HIS A 71 -1.83 15.16 -9.32
CA HIS A 71 -0.39 15.22 -9.56
C HIS A 71 0.27 16.51 -9.05
N HIS A 72 -0.51 17.54 -8.76
CA HIS A 72 0.00 18.82 -8.26
C HIS A 72 -0.61 19.14 -6.91
N ILE A 73 0.23 19.35 -5.90
CA ILE A 73 -0.24 19.84 -4.59
C ILE A 73 -0.99 21.17 -4.74
N SER A 74 -0.59 22.01 -5.71
CA SER A 74 -1.26 23.29 -5.99
C SER A 74 -2.71 23.18 -6.48
N ASP A 75 -3.18 22.00 -6.90
CA ASP A 75 -4.57 21.81 -7.34
C ASP A 75 -5.58 21.90 -6.19
N TYR A 76 -5.17 21.47 -4.99
CA TYR A 76 -6.00 21.41 -3.79
C TYR A 76 -5.36 22.09 -2.57
N GLY A 77 -4.10 22.53 -2.69
CA GLY A 77 -3.31 23.17 -1.65
C GLY A 77 -2.70 22.17 -0.65
N TYR A 78 -1.71 22.67 0.10
CA TYR A 78 -1.03 21.89 1.14
C TYR A 78 -1.97 21.46 2.28
N GLY A 79 -2.99 22.26 2.59
CA GLY A 79 -3.99 21.91 3.61
C GLY A 79 -4.75 20.62 3.27
N TYR A 80 -5.24 20.50 2.04
CA TYR A 80 -5.87 19.26 1.57
C TYR A 80 -4.88 18.10 1.51
N TYR A 81 -3.65 18.33 1.04
CA TYR A 81 -2.61 17.30 1.00
C TYR A 81 -2.40 16.65 2.38
N PHE A 82 -2.18 17.43 3.44
CA PHE A 82 -2.02 16.88 4.79
C PHE A 82 -3.31 16.27 5.33
N ALA A 83 -4.47 16.90 5.09
CA ALA A 83 -5.75 16.34 5.51
C ALA A 83 -6.04 14.97 4.85
N SER A 84 -5.70 14.81 3.56
CA SER A 84 -5.85 13.55 2.84
C SER A 84 -4.96 12.44 3.39
N ILE A 85 -3.73 12.76 3.83
CA ILE A 85 -2.85 11.80 4.52
C ILE A 85 -3.47 11.34 5.84
N LEU A 86 -3.95 12.27 6.66
CA LEU A 86 -4.60 11.94 7.93
C LEU A 86 -5.86 11.10 7.71
N LEU A 87 -6.65 11.43 6.68
CA LEU A 87 -7.83 10.67 6.30
C LEU A 87 -7.47 9.26 5.82
N MET A 88 -6.38 9.10 5.05
CA MET A 88 -5.89 7.78 4.63
C MET A 88 -5.44 6.94 5.82
N ILE A 89 -4.71 7.52 6.78
CA ILE A 89 -4.29 6.84 8.01
C ILE A 89 -5.52 6.40 8.81
N PHE A 90 -6.47 7.31 9.03
CA PHE A 90 -7.70 7.01 9.76
C PHE A 90 -8.53 5.93 9.08
N LEU A 91 -8.68 6.00 7.74
CA LEU A 91 -9.40 5.00 6.96
C LEU A 91 -8.71 3.63 7.03
N HIS A 92 -7.38 3.60 6.89
CA HIS A 92 -6.57 2.39 6.98
C HIS A 92 -6.73 1.73 8.35
N ASP A 93 -6.55 2.48 9.43
CA ASP A 93 -6.68 1.97 10.81
C ASP A 93 -8.10 1.47 11.09
N THR A 94 -9.11 2.25 10.71
CA THR A 94 -10.53 1.87 10.85
C THR A 94 -10.83 0.59 10.07
N TYR A 95 -10.41 0.52 8.80
CA TYR A 95 -10.58 -0.65 7.95
C TYR A 95 -9.96 -1.89 8.60
N PHE A 96 -8.70 -1.77 9.03
CA PHE A 96 -7.97 -2.88 9.65
C PHE A 96 -8.59 -3.35 10.94
N TYR A 97 -8.95 -2.43 11.83
CA TYR A 97 -9.61 -2.76 13.09
C TYR A 97 -10.88 -3.60 12.87
N TRP A 98 -11.77 -3.14 11.99
CA TRP A 98 -13.05 -3.82 11.76
C TRP A 98 -12.85 -5.12 10.98
N ALA A 99 -12.02 -5.14 9.95
CA ALA A 99 -11.71 -6.35 9.19
C ALA A 99 -11.14 -7.43 10.12
N HIS A 100 -10.17 -7.09 10.95
CA HIS A 100 -9.57 -8.00 11.92
C HIS A 100 -10.59 -8.48 12.95
N ARG A 101 -11.40 -7.57 13.52
CA ARG A 101 -12.46 -7.93 14.48
C ARG A 101 -13.48 -8.90 13.89
N ILE A 102 -13.90 -8.69 12.64
CA ILE A 102 -14.82 -9.57 11.91
C ILE A 102 -14.18 -10.93 11.66
N MET A 103 -12.91 -10.96 11.26
CA MET A 103 -12.16 -12.21 11.06
C MET A 103 -11.99 -13.03 12.33
N HIS A 104 -12.05 -12.41 13.51
CA HIS A 104 -12.08 -13.09 14.80
C HIS A 104 -13.45 -13.69 15.19
N TRP A 105 -14.51 -13.44 14.42
CA TRP A 105 -15.78 -14.09 14.66
C TRP A 105 -15.67 -15.61 14.39
N LYS A 106 -16.26 -16.44 15.27
CA LYS A 106 -16.07 -17.91 15.35
C LYS A 106 -16.01 -18.64 14.01
N LEU A 107 -16.88 -18.29 13.06
CA LEU A 107 -16.93 -18.94 11.74
C LEU A 107 -15.74 -18.50 10.87
N LEU A 108 -15.57 -17.19 10.68
CA LEU A 108 -14.50 -16.62 9.87
C LEU A 108 -13.13 -16.96 10.46
N PHE A 109 -12.99 -16.97 11.78
CA PHE A 109 -11.75 -17.35 12.43
C PHE A 109 -11.29 -18.73 11.98
N LYS A 110 -12.18 -19.73 12.00
CA LYS A 110 -11.83 -21.10 11.61
C LYS A 110 -11.43 -21.23 10.14
N ILE A 111 -12.03 -20.41 9.28
CA ILE A 111 -11.88 -20.49 7.82
C ILE A 111 -10.69 -19.68 7.34
N VAL A 112 -10.58 -18.41 7.76
CA VAL A 112 -9.63 -17.45 7.18
C VAL A 112 -8.52 -17.07 8.16
N HIS A 113 -8.81 -16.84 9.44
CA HIS A 113 -7.82 -16.22 10.33
C HIS A 113 -7.00 -17.23 11.14
N LYS A 114 -7.45 -18.48 11.24
CA LYS A 114 -6.80 -19.54 12.03
C LYS A 114 -5.36 -19.74 11.58
N VAL A 115 -5.09 -19.73 10.27
CA VAL A 115 -3.74 -19.96 9.70
C VAL A 115 -2.74 -18.97 10.27
N HIS A 116 -3.09 -17.68 10.29
CA HIS A 116 -2.27 -16.61 10.87
C HIS A 116 -1.96 -16.87 12.35
N HIS A 117 -2.97 -17.28 13.13
CA HIS A 117 -2.82 -17.59 14.56
C HIS A 117 -2.12 -18.92 14.88
N LEU A 118 -1.89 -19.80 13.89
CA LEU A 118 -1.12 -21.03 14.12
C LEU A 118 0.37 -20.76 14.34
N SER A 119 0.85 -19.57 14.00
CA SER A 119 2.24 -19.11 14.23
C SER A 119 2.44 -18.61 15.66
N THR A 120 2.17 -19.50 16.62
CA THR A 120 2.33 -19.21 18.06
C THR A 120 3.78 -18.93 18.46
N ASN A 121 4.76 -19.45 17.73
CA ASN A 121 6.18 -19.13 17.86
C ASN A 121 6.70 -18.55 16.53
N PRO A 122 6.36 -17.29 16.21
CA PRO A 122 6.48 -16.76 14.86
C PRO A 122 7.95 -16.62 14.45
N THR A 123 8.27 -17.06 13.23
CA THR A 123 9.53 -16.71 12.58
C THR A 123 9.38 -15.36 11.84
N PRO A 124 10.46 -14.78 11.27
CA PRO A 124 10.33 -13.62 10.38
C PRO A 124 9.36 -13.83 9.21
N PHE A 125 9.10 -15.09 8.82
CA PHE A 125 8.14 -15.42 7.76
C PHE A 125 6.67 -15.38 8.23
N ALA A 126 6.40 -15.39 9.53
CA ALA A 126 5.03 -15.35 10.04
C ALA A 126 4.31 -14.04 9.70
N ALA A 127 5.04 -12.95 9.48
CA ALA A 127 4.50 -11.61 9.25
C ALA A 127 3.55 -11.50 8.05
N TYR A 128 3.76 -12.31 6.99
CA TYR A 128 2.86 -12.36 5.83
C TYR A 128 2.24 -13.76 5.62
N ALA A 129 2.29 -14.64 6.63
CA ALA A 129 1.74 -15.98 6.56
C ALA A 129 0.21 -15.99 6.75
N PHE A 130 -0.50 -15.32 5.85
CA PHE A 130 -1.95 -15.18 5.87
C PHE A 130 -2.65 -16.25 5.03
N HIS A 131 -3.89 -16.56 5.37
CA HIS A 131 -4.76 -17.29 4.44
C HIS A 131 -5.02 -16.42 3.18
N PRO A 132 -5.22 -17.00 1.97
CA PRO A 132 -5.43 -16.20 0.76
C PRO A 132 -6.55 -15.17 0.85
N ILE A 133 -7.67 -15.53 1.47
CA ILE A 133 -8.81 -14.61 1.69
C ILE A 133 -8.41 -13.46 2.63
N GLU A 134 -7.67 -13.77 3.69
CA GLU A 134 -7.14 -12.76 4.61
C GLU A 134 -6.16 -11.83 3.89
N ALA A 135 -5.29 -12.36 3.01
CA ALA A 135 -4.43 -11.54 2.17
C ALA A 135 -5.22 -10.60 1.24
N PHE A 136 -6.34 -11.04 0.65
CA PHE A 136 -7.20 -10.16 -0.14
C PHE A 136 -7.84 -9.06 0.69
N VAL A 137 -8.26 -9.37 1.91
CA VAL A 137 -8.81 -8.39 2.85
C VAL A 137 -7.70 -7.40 3.24
N GLU A 138 -6.54 -7.85 3.66
CA GLU A 138 -5.39 -7.01 4.03
C GLU A 138 -5.02 -6.01 2.91
N VAL A 139 -4.82 -6.50 1.67
CA VAL A 139 -4.46 -5.63 0.55
C VAL A 139 -5.64 -4.79 0.04
N GLY A 140 -6.87 -5.11 0.44
CA GLY A 140 -8.11 -4.46 -0.01
C GLY A 140 -8.17 -2.97 0.32
N ILE A 141 -7.41 -2.50 1.31
CA ILE A 141 -7.30 -1.06 1.60
C ILE A 141 -6.72 -0.27 0.42
N ILE A 142 -5.80 -0.84 -0.35
CA ILE A 142 -5.11 -0.14 -1.44
C ILE A 142 -6.10 0.30 -2.53
N PRO A 143 -6.90 -0.60 -3.14
CA PRO A 143 -7.93 -0.17 -4.07
C PRO A 143 -8.98 0.72 -3.39
N LEU A 144 -9.38 0.42 -2.14
CA LEU A 144 -10.36 1.25 -1.43
C LEU A 144 -9.91 2.71 -1.37
N ILE A 145 -8.68 2.98 -0.90
CA ILE A 145 -8.10 4.33 -0.91
C ILE A 145 -8.03 4.87 -2.33
N ALA A 146 -7.49 4.09 -3.27
CA ALA A 146 -7.22 4.56 -4.63
C ALA A 146 -8.47 5.01 -5.40
N PHE A 147 -9.63 4.41 -5.13
CA PHE A 147 -10.89 4.72 -5.81
C PHE A 147 -11.78 5.69 -5.01
N THR A 148 -11.56 5.87 -3.70
CA THR A 148 -12.44 6.69 -2.86
C THR A 148 -11.85 8.04 -2.48
N ILE A 149 -10.59 8.07 -2.04
CA ILE A 149 -9.87 9.27 -1.58
C ILE A 149 -9.07 9.84 -2.75
N LEU A 150 -9.16 11.14 -2.95
CA LEU A 150 -8.27 11.83 -3.88
C LEU A 150 -6.91 11.99 -3.21
N TYR A 151 -5.92 11.22 -3.65
CA TYR A 151 -4.60 11.15 -3.02
C TYR A 151 -3.49 11.58 -3.99
N HIS A 152 -2.40 12.07 -3.43
CA HIS A 152 -1.22 12.47 -4.21
C HIS A 152 -0.24 11.29 -4.31
N PRO A 153 0.36 10.97 -5.47
CA PRO A 153 1.26 9.83 -5.63
C PRO A 153 2.42 9.76 -4.64
N THR A 154 2.90 10.91 -4.15
CA THR A 154 3.99 10.97 -3.16
C THR A 154 3.63 10.29 -1.84
N THR A 155 2.35 10.18 -1.50
CA THR A 155 1.87 9.48 -0.31
C THR A 155 1.88 7.96 -0.46
N ASN A 156 2.27 7.45 -1.64
CA ASN A 156 2.34 6.02 -1.96
C ASN A 156 3.67 5.64 -2.62
N MET A 157 4.67 6.54 -2.63
CA MET A 157 5.93 6.35 -3.37
C MET A 157 6.80 5.21 -2.83
N HIS A 158 6.62 4.81 -1.57
CA HIS A 158 7.27 3.63 -0.98
C HIS A 158 7.06 2.36 -1.80
N HIS A 159 5.86 2.16 -2.37
CA HIS A 159 5.50 0.95 -3.09
C HIS A 159 6.07 0.87 -4.51
N ARG A 160 6.53 1.99 -5.08
CA ARG A 160 7.06 2.03 -6.46
C ARG A 160 8.54 1.65 -6.57
N LEU A 161 9.37 1.97 -5.57
CA LEU A 161 10.84 1.82 -5.66
C LEU A 161 11.47 1.42 -4.31
N ILE A 162 11.35 0.16 -3.90
CA ILE A 162 11.74 -0.36 -2.56
C ILE A 162 13.26 -0.24 -2.22
N LYS A 163 14.13 0.37 -3.05
CA LYS A 163 15.55 0.71 -2.68
C LYS A 163 15.71 2.13 -2.11
N CYS A 164 14.65 2.92 -2.15
CA CYS A 164 14.65 4.35 -1.87
C CYS A 164 13.22 4.80 -1.54
N ASN A 165 13.02 6.02 -1.04
CA ASN A 165 11.71 6.54 -0.65
C ASN A 165 11.01 5.65 0.41
N TYR A 166 11.67 5.40 1.55
CA TYR A 166 11.16 4.57 2.65
C TYR A 166 9.95 5.17 3.38
N GLY A 167 9.70 6.46 3.23
CA GLY A 167 8.56 7.16 3.77
C GLY A 167 7.25 6.68 3.17
N LEU A 168 6.37 6.14 4.02
CA LEU A 168 5.05 5.66 3.61
C LEU A 168 4.15 6.85 3.24
N TYR A 169 3.96 7.80 4.16
CA TYR A 169 3.09 8.97 3.99
C TYR A 169 3.84 10.30 3.84
N PHE A 170 5.04 10.39 4.41
CA PHE A 170 5.84 11.62 4.45
C PHE A 170 7.23 11.37 3.87
N ASN A 171 7.72 12.30 3.06
CA ASN A 171 9.04 12.23 2.44
C ASN A 171 10.17 12.85 3.31
N ILE A 172 9.84 13.37 4.48
CA ILE A 172 10.78 14.12 5.35
C ILE A 172 11.95 13.23 5.79
N GLY A 173 11.66 12.01 6.26
CA GLY A 173 12.68 11.05 6.67
C GLY A 173 13.62 10.67 5.52
N ASP A 174 13.09 10.55 4.29
CA ASP A 174 13.91 10.24 3.12
C ASP A 174 14.80 11.39 2.67
N ARG A 175 14.33 12.64 2.80
CA ARG A 175 15.13 13.83 2.52
C ARG A 175 16.27 13.96 3.52
N LEU A 176 15.99 13.72 4.80
CA LEU A 176 16.98 13.78 5.88
C LEU A 176 18.06 12.72 5.70
N MET A 177 17.65 11.47 5.41
CA MET A 177 18.56 10.33 5.26
C MET A 177 19.13 10.19 3.84
N LYS A 178 18.77 11.10 2.92
CA LYS A 178 19.11 11.07 1.49
C LYS A 178 18.79 9.72 0.82
N THR A 179 17.71 9.09 1.25
CA THR A 179 17.24 7.80 0.72
C THR A 179 16.24 7.95 -0.42
N ASN A 180 16.00 9.17 -0.92
CA ASN A 180 15.19 9.37 -2.10
C ASN A 180 15.83 8.75 -3.36
N HIS A 181 15.00 8.31 -4.32
CA HIS A 181 15.51 7.83 -5.60
C HIS A 181 16.29 8.96 -6.32
N ILE A 182 17.35 8.63 -7.07
CA ILE A 182 18.17 9.63 -7.77
C ILE A 182 17.34 10.49 -8.72
N LYS A 183 16.32 9.89 -9.35
CA LYS A 183 15.35 10.58 -10.20
C LYS A 183 14.08 11.02 -9.46
N TYR A 184 14.08 11.04 -8.14
CA TYR A 184 12.92 11.44 -7.35
C TYR A 184 12.51 12.87 -7.69
N GLU A 185 13.45 13.82 -7.63
CA GLU A 185 13.15 15.22 -7.93
C GLU A 185 12.71 15.38 -9.39
N GLN A 186 13.36 14.70 -10.34
CA GLN A 186 12.93 14.71 -11.75
C GLN A 186 11.52 14.16 -11.94
N HIS A 187 11.16 13.06 -11.26
CA HIS A 187 9.82 12.48 -11.36
C HIS A 187 8.79 13.31 -10.60
N PHE A 188 9.18 13.89 -9.46
CA PHE A 188 8.37 14.84 -8.72
C PHE A 188 8.09 16.06 -9.58
N ASP A 189 9.10 16.64 -10.21
CA ASP A 189 9.01 17.78 -11.12
C ASP A 189 8.23 17.43 -12.39
N GLU A 190 8.40 16.24 -12.97
CA GLU A 190 7.62 15.75 -14.11
C GLU A 190 6.13 15.65 -13.74
N VAL A 191 5.83 15.02 -12.60
CA VAL A 191 4.46 14.90 -12.06
C VAL A 191 3.90 16.28 -11.71
N ALA A 192 4.71 17.15 -11.11
CA ALA A 192 4.41 18.52 -10.72
C ALA A 192 4.49 19.54 -11.88
N SER A 193 4.83 19.10 -13.10
CA SER A 193 4.83 19.93 -14.32
C SER A 193 3.86 19.45 -15.39
N GLN A 194 3.24 18.27 -15.25
CA GLN A 194 2.18 17.81 -16.13
C GLN A 194 0.99 18.78 -16.13
N LYS A 195 0.95 19.71 -17.08
CA LYS A 195 -0.14 20.68 -17.24
C LYS A 195 -1.49 19.95 -17.25
N LYS A 196 -2.42 20.50 -16.46
CA LYS A 196 -3.85 20.12 -16.43
C LYS A 196 -4.32 19.80 -17.86
N PRO A 197 -4.99 18.66 -18.12
CA PRO A 197 -5.80 18.57 -19.33
C PRO A 197 -6.77 19.75 -19.26
N GLY A 198 -6.64 20.67 -20.20
CA GLY A 198 -7.32 21.95 -20.14
C GLY A 198 -8.81 21.71 -19.93
N LYS A 199 -9.40 22.38 -18.94
CA LYS A 199 -10.79 22.80 -19.08
C LYS A 199 -10.84 23.51 -20.43
N GLU A 200 -11.43 22.88 -21.43
CA GLU A 200 -11.87 23.61 -22.62
C GLU A 200 -12.74 24.73 -22.09
N ARG A 201 -12.17 25.93 -22.08
CA ARG A 201 -12.90 27.16 -21.81
C ARG A 201 -13.94 27.20 -22.91
N CYS A 202 -15.24 27.15 -22.57
CA CYS A 202 -16.31 27.36 -23.54
C CYS A 202 -15.90 28.56 -24.39
N ARG A 203 -15.72 28.34 -25.69
CA ARG A 203 -15.47 29.44 -26.61
C ARG A 203 -16.66 30.37 -26.50
N ASP A 204 -16.34 31.65 -26.36
CA ASP A 204 -17.27 32.75 -26.47
C ASP A 204 -18.14 32.55 -27.74
N PHE A 205 -19.45 32.41 -27.55
CA PHE A 205 -20.45 32.26 -28.61
C PHE A 205 -20.93 33.63 -29.10
N SER A 206 -20.03 34.60 -29.24
CA SER A 206 -20.32 35.94 -29.77
C SER A 206 -20.51 35.99 -31.29
N GLY A 207 -20.89 34.86 -31.93
CA GLY A 207 -20.96 34.74 -33.39
C GLY A 207 -22.08 33.89 -33.99
N ILE A 208 -23.04 33.37 -33.20
CA ILE A 208 -24.17 32.63 -33.78
C ILE A 208 -25.29 33.61 -34.12
N LYS A 209 -25.41 33.93 -35.42
CA LYS A 209 -26.64 34.51 -35.98
C LYS A 209 -27.78 33.51 -35.78
N THR A 210 -28.76 33.88 -34.97
CA THR A 210 -30.04 33.18 -34.83
C THR A 210 -30.77 33.17 -36.18
N VAL A 211 -31.03 31.98 -36.72
CA VAL A 211 -31.93 31.77 -37.86
C VAL A 211 -33.14 31.01 -37.34
N TYR A 212 -34.20 31.72 -36.95
CA TYR A 212 -35.60 31.26 -37.04
C TYR A 212 -36.51 32.49 -36.88
N PRO A 213 -37.44 32.76 -37.82
CA PRO A 213 -38.45 33.79 -37.65
C PRO A 213 -39.68 33.21 -36.95
N PHE A 214 -40.16 33.88 -35.90
CA PHE A 214 -41.54 33.77 -35.46
C PHE A 214 -42.38 34.66 -36.39
N LYS A 215 -43.44 34.10 -36.99
CA LYS A 215 -44.53 34.86 -37.62
C LYS A 215 -45.65 35.02 -36.58
N ASP A 216 -46.26 36.19 -36.61
CA ASP A 216 -47.33 36.70 -35.74
C ASP A 216 -48.56 35.77 -35.63
#